data_AF-A0A843CMD3-F1
#
_entry.id   AF-A0A843CMD3-F1
#
_cell.length_a   1.000
_cell.length_b   1.000
_cell.length_c   1.000
_cell.angle_alpha   90.00
_cell.angle_beta   90.00
_cell.angle_gamma   90.00
#
_symmetry.space_group_name_H-M   'P 1'
#
loop_
_entity.id
_entity.type
_entity.pdbx_description
1 polymer ?
#
loop_
_entity_poly.entity_id
_entity_poly.type
_entity_poly.pdbx_seq_one_letter_code
_entity_poly.pdbx_strand_id
1 'polypeptide(L)'
;AVRKGVEGGTLSVKDPEKSVASIDETIEMLDGFVKEISQFTDKKNNLQKELELFNIHELKQNEDFLAKTNLNKSDAESKIQSLEHEISEIKKSLPEILMDVESRLRRVSSTIYHVVE
;
A
#
# COMPACT_ATOMS: atom_id res chain seq x y z
N ALA A 1 -18.90 -54.31 -1.91
CA ALA A 1 -18.42 -55.71 -1.88
C ALA A 1 -18.40 -56.27 -0.47
N VAL A 2 -17.74 -55.61 0.50
CA VAL A 2 -17.64 -56.06 1.90
C VAL A 2 -19.00 -56.18 2.60
N ARG A 3 -19.86 -55.15 2.53
CA ARG A 3 -21.24 -55.17 3.06
C ARG A 3 -22.04 -56.39 2.61
N LYS A 4 -22.10 -56.61 1.28
CA LYS A 4 -22.76 -57.79 0.68
C LYS A 4 -22.11 -59.12 1.06
N GLY A 5 -20.81 -59.12 1.36
CA GLY A 5 -20.10 -60.30 1.85
C GLY A 5 -20.47 -60.67 3.29
N VAL A 6 -20.72 -59.67 4.14
CA VAL A 6 -21.23 -59.87 5.51
C VAL A 6 -22.69 -60.33 5.48
N GLU A 7 -23.54 -59.67 4.70
CA GLU A 7 -24.97 -60.05 4.56
C GLU A 7 -25.14 -61.41 3.87
N GLY A 8 -24.30 -61.73 2.89
CA GLY A 8 -24.32 -62.99 2.16
C GLY A 8 -23.61 -64.14 2.86
N GLY A 9 -23.15 -63.96 4.10
CA GLY A 9 -22.47 -65.00 4.89
C GLY A 9 -21.12 -65.48 4.33
N THR A 10 -20.61 -64.83 3.29
CA THR A 10 -19.29 -65.13 2.69
C THR A 10 -18.15 -64.55 3.53
N LEU A 11 -18.43 -63.58 4.40
CA LEU A 11 -17.54 -63.06 5.43
C LEU A 11 -18.09 -63.43 6.81
N SER A 12 -17.34 -64.25 7.56
CA SER A 12 -17.73 -64.66 8.91
C SER A 12 -17.43 -63.55 9.91
N VAL A 13 -18.46 -63.07 10.58
CA VAL A 13 -18.39 -62.07 11.65
C VAL A 13 -19.21 -62.54 12.83
N LYS A 14 -18.84 -62.08 14.04
CA LYS A 14 -19.51 -62.50 15.28
C LYS A 14 -20.95 -62.00 15.38
N ASP A 15 -21.23 -60.82 14.83
CA ASP A 15 -22.55 -60.17 14.82
C ASP A 15 -22.73 -59.47 13.45
N PRO A 16 -23.44 -60.10 12.50
CA PRO A 16 -23.60 -59.57 11.14
C PRO A 16 -24.33 -58.23 11.09
N GLU A 17 -25.36 -58.05 11.92
CA GLU A 17 -26.16 -56.82 11.95
C GLU A 17 -25.33 -55.63 12.44
N LYS A 18 -24.59 -55.80 13.54
CA LYS A 18 -23.67 -54.75 14.01
C LYS A 18 -22.57 -54.45 13.01
N SER A 19 -22.04 -55.48 12.35
CA SER A 19 -20.96 -55.30 11.38
C SER A 19 -21.44 -54.50 10.15
N VAL A 20 -22.66 -54.75 9.68
CA VAL A 20 -23.27 -53.96 8.59
C VAL A 20 -23.52 -52.53 9.04
N ALA A 21 -24.07 -52.33 10.25
CA ALA A 21 -24.28 -50.99 10.80
C ALA A 21 -22.99 -50.17 10.90
N SER A 22 -21.90 -50.76 11.38
CA SER A 22 -20.60 -50.08 11.44
C SER A 22 -20.00 -49.77 10.06
N ILE A 23 -20.26 -50.63 9.06
CA ILE A 23 -19.86 -50.36 7.67
C ILE A 23 -20.64 -49.16 7.12
N ASP A 24 -21.95 -49.11 7.35
CA ASP A 24 -22.82 -48.04 6.88
C ASP A 24 -22.44 -46.70 7.57
N GLU A 25 -22.21 -46.70 8.89
CA GLU A 25 -21.69 -45.54 9.63
C GLU A 25 -20.33 -45.05 9.09
N THR A 26 -19.42 -45.98 8.77
CA THR A 26 -18.10 -45.63 8.22
C THR A 26 -18.23 -44.98 6.85
N ILE A 27 -19.14 -45.47 6.00
CA ILE A 27 -19.40 -44.89 4.68
C ILE A 27 -19.96 -43.47 4.82
N GLU A 28 -20.96 -43.27 5.69
CA GLU A 28 -21.53 -41.94 5.94
C GLU A 28 -20.49 -40.95 6.48
N MET A 29 -19.60 -41.40 7.37
CA MET A 29 -18.51 -40.60 7.90
C MET A 29 -17.50 -40.20 6.81
N LEU A 30 -17.16 -41.13 5.91
CA LEU A 30 -16.28 -40.85 4.77
C LEU A 30 -16.91 -39.84 3.80
N ASP A 31 -18.21 -39.98 3.49
CA ASP A 31 -18.93 -39.02 2.65
C ASP A 31 -18.97 -37.62 3.31
N GLY A 32 -19.14 -37.58 4.64
CA GLY A 32 -19.01 -36.36 5.44
C GLY A 32 -17.64 -35.69 5.26
N PHE A 33 -16.55 -36.46 5.40
CA PHE A 33 -15.20 -35.95 5.21
C PHE A 33 -14.92 -35.47 3.79
N VAL A 34 -15.39 -36.19 2.77
CA VAL A 34 -15.26 -35.75 1.37
C VAL A 34 -15.92 -34.39 1.16
N LYS A 35 -17.11 -34.19 1.74
CA LYS A 35 -17.83 -32.91 1.67
C LYS A 35 -17.09 -31.79 2.39
N GLU A 36 -16.55 -32.05 3.58
CA GLU A 36 -15.76 -31.06 4.32
C GLU A 36 -14.49 -30.65 3.56
N ILE A 37 -13.77 -31.61 3.00
CA ILE A 37 -12.57 -31.35 2.17
C ILE A 37 -12.92 -30.48 0.96
N SER A 38 -14.03 -30.78 0.28
CA SER A 38 -14.49 -29.98 -0.85
C SER A 38 -14.78 -28.54 -0.43
N GLN A 39 -15.58 -28.35 0.63
CA GLN A 39 -15.92 -27.03 1.15
C GLN A 39 -14.69 -26.23 1.60
N PHE A 40 -13.74 -26.91 2.25
CA PHE A 40 -12.49 -26.28 2.66
C PHE A 40 -11.65 -25.84 1.46
N THR A 41 -11.57 -26.69 0.44
CA THR A 41 -10.83 -26.39 -0.80
C THR A 41 -11.44 -25.20 -1.53
N ASP A 42 -12.77 -25.14 -1.63
CA ASP A 42 -13.48 -24.01 -2.25
C ASP A 42 -13.24 -22.71 -1.48
N LYS A 43 -13.34 -22.74 -0.14
CA LYS A 43 -13.04 -21.58 0.71
C LYS A 43 -11.59 -21.12 0.54
N LYS A 44 -10.63 -22.05 0.55
CA LYS A 44 -9.21 -21.75 0.34
C LYS A 44 -8.98 -21.08 -1.00
N ASN A 45 -9.56 -21.61 -2.08
CA ASN A 45 -9.39 -21.07 -3.42
C ASN A 45 -10.01 -19.67 -3.56
N ASN A 46 -11.17 -19.43 -2.95
CA ASN A 46 -11.78 -18.10 -2.93
C ASN A 46 -10.94 -17.08 -2.16
N LEU A 47 -10.43 -17.46 -0.97
CA LEU A 47 -9.53 -16.61 -0.20
C LEU A 47 -8.24 -16.29 -0.97
N GLN A 48 -7.69 -17.27 -1.70
CA GLN A 48 -6.50 -17.05 -2.51
C GLN A 48 -6.78 -16.07 -3.66
N LYS A 49 -7.92 -16.21 -4.35
CA LYS A 49 -8.35 -15.24 -5.39
C LYS A 49 -8.54 -13.83 -4.83
N GLU A 50 -9.17 -13.71 -3.66
CA GLU A 50 -9.31 -12.41 -2.99
C GLU A 50 -7.95 -11.82 -2.62
N LEU A 51 -6.99 -12.66 -2.20
CA LEU A 51 -5.64 -12.23 -1.87
C LEU A 51 -4.83 -11.82 -3.11
N GLU A 52 -5.02 -12.51 -4.25
CA GLU A 52 -4.39 -12.18 -5.53
C GLU A 52 -4.82 -10.81 -6.07
N LEU A 53 -6.01 -10.30 -5.69
CA LEU A 53 -6.42 -8.92 -6.01
C LEU A 53 -5.56 -7.87 -5.31
N PHE A 54 -4.95 -8.20 -4.17
CA PHE A 54 -4.07 -7.30 -3.45
C PHE A 54 -2.68 -7.31 -4.09
N ASN A 55 -2.47 -6.37 -5.01
CA ASN A 55 -1.16 -6.12 -5.58
C ASN A 55 -0.26 -5.38 -4.58
N ILE A 56 0.30 -6.12 -3.63
CA ILE A 56 1.21 -5.60 -2.60
C ILE A 56 2.42 -4.90 -3.23
N HIS A 57 2.87 -5.37 -4.40
CA HIS A 57 4.00 -4.78 -5.10
C HIS A 57 3.68 -3.36 -5.58
N GLU A 58 2.53 -3.17 -6.22
CA GLU A 58 2.06 -1.85 -6.65
C GLU A 58 1.77 -0.93 -5.47
N LEU A 59 1.20 -1.44 -4.38
CA LEU A 59 1.02 -0.67 -3.16
C LEU A 59 2.35 -0.13 -2.64
N LYS A 60 3.37 -1.01 -2.54
CA LYS A 60 4.70 -0.62 -2.07
C LYS A 60 5.37 0.39 -3.01
N GLN A 61 5.24 0.22 -4.33
CA GLN A 61 5.75 1.19 -5.29
C GLN A 61 5.09 2.57 -5.12
N ASN A 62 3.77 2.60 -4.88
CA ASN A 62 3.04 3.84 -4.64
C ASN A 62 3.45 4.50 -3.32
N GLU A 63 3.69 3.72 -2.26
CA GLU A 63 4.22 4.21 -0.98
C GLU A 63 5.61 4.84 -1.13
N ASP A 64 6.53 4.15 -1.83
CA ASP A 64 7.88 4.66 -2.10
C ASP A 64 7.84 5.95 -2.95
N PHE A 65 6.98 5.98 -3.97
CA PHE A 65 6.76 7.16 -4.81
C PHE A 65 6.20 8.33 -4.01
N LEU A 66 5.23 8.09 -3.12
CA LEU A 66 4.65 9.09 -2.25
C LEU A 66 5.69 9.66 -1.28
N ALA A 67 6.50 8.81 -0.67
CA ALA A 67 7.58 9.24 0.23
C ALA A 67 8.58 10.15 -0.49
N LYS A 68 9.03 9.77 -1.69
CA LYS A 68 9.92 10.59 -2.51
C LYS A 68 9.29 11.92 -2.91
N THR A 69 8.00 11.89 -3.26
CA THR A 69 7.26 13.11 -3.65
C THR A 69 7.14 14.07 -2.47
N ASN A 70 6.88 13.58 -1.27
CA ASN A 70 6.82 14.40 -0.06
C ASN A 70 8.17 15.03 0.29
N LEU A 71 9.27 14.28 0.15
CA LEU A 71 10.62 14.83 0.33
C LEU A 71 10.89 15.96 -0.68
N ASN A 72 10.63 15.72 -1.96
CA ASN A 72 10.80 16.73 -3.01
C ASN A 72 9.94 17.98 -2.75
N LYS A 73 8.71 17.81 -2.25
CA LYS A 73 7.82 18.92 -1.88
C LYS A 73 8.43 19.75 -0.75
N SER A 74 8.87 19.12 0.34
CA SER A 74 9.49 19.81 1.47
C SER A 74 10.75 20.58 1.06
N ASP A 75 11.54 20.02 0.17
CA ASP A 75 12.76 20.64 -0.35
C ASP A 75 12.43 21.88 -1.21
N ALA A 76 11.41 21.77 -2.06
CA ALA A 76 10.90 22.88 -2.85
C ALA A 76 10.32 24.01 -1.99
N GLU A 77 9.53 23.67 -0.95
CA GLU A 77 8.99 24.64 0.01
C GLU A 77 10.12 25.40 0.73
N SER A 78 11.14 24.69 1.19
CA SER A 78 12.32 25.31 1.83
C SER A 78 13.05 26.26 0.89
N LYS A 79 13.18 25.88 -0.39
CA LYS A 79 13.81 26.73 -1.41
C LYS A 79 12.99 27.97 -1.73
N ILE A 80 11.66 27.85 -1.79
CA ILE A 80 10.75 28.99 -1.95
C ILE A 80 10.95 29.98 -0.80
N GLN A 81 10.95 29.49 0.44
CA GLN A 81 11.14 30.34 1.61
C GLN A 81 12.49 31.08 1.61
N SER A 82 13.57 30.42 1.18
CA SER A 82 14.89 31.06 1.01
C SER A 82 14.84 32.20 -0.01
N LEU A 83 14.24 31.94 -1.18
CA LEU A 83 14.11 32.94 -2.24
C LEU A 83 13.24 34.12 -1.81
N GLU A 84 12.16 33.88 -1.08
CA GLU A 84 11.32 34.94 -0.51
C GLU A 84 12.10 35.81 0.48
N HIS A 85 12.94 35.20 1.30
CA HIS A 85 13.82 35.93 2.22
C HIS A 85 14.85 36.79 1.47
N GLU A 86 15.52 36.22 0.46
CA GLU A 86 16.48 36.95 -0.38
C GLU A 86 15.81 38.16 -1.09
N ILE A 87 14.62 37.96 -1.65
CA ILE A 87 13.84 39.04 -2.28
C ILE A 87 13.52 40.14 -1.26
N SER A 88 13.14 39.77 -0.03
CA SER A 88 12.86 40.73 1.03
C SER A 88 14.09 41.56 1.41
N GLU A 89 15.26 40.92 1.55
CA GLU A 89 16.52 41.60 1.88
C GLU A 89 16.98 42.53 0.76
N ILE A 90 16.84 42.12 -0.50
CA ILE A 90 17.12 42.97 -1.66
C ILE A 90 16.18 44.18 -1.66
N LYS A 91 14.88 43.98 -1.49
CA LYS A 91 13.89 45.09 -1.42
C LYS A 91 14.20 46.07 -0.29
N LYS A 92 14.76 45.59 0.81
CA LYS A 92 15.13 46.43 1.95
C LYS A 92 16.42 47.23 1.70
N SER A 93 17.42 46.63 1.06
CA SER A 93 18.73 47.25 0.84
C SER A 93 18.81 48.13 -0.42
N LEU A 94 17.97 47.87 -1.42
CA LEU A 94 17.96 48.62 -2.68
C LEU A 94 17.76 50.14 -2.49
N PRO A 95 16.82 50.63 -1.65
CA PRO A 95 16.65 52.06 -1.42
C PRO A 95 17.89 52.71 -0.80
N GLU A 96 18.58 52.04 0.13
CA GLU A 96 19.79 52.55 0.76
C GLU A 96 20.93 52.69 -0.26
N ILE A 97 21.09 51.70 -1.14
CA ILE A 97 22.08 51.73 -2.22
C ILE A 97 21.76 52.86 -3.21
N LEU A 98 20.49 53.01 -3.62
CA LEU A 98 20.07 54.10 -4.51
C LEU A 98 20.39 55.47 -3.89
N MET A 99 20.11 55.65 -2.59
CA MET A 99 20.41 56.89 -1.87
C MET A 99 21.92 57.18 -1.78
N ASP A 100 22.76 56.16 -1.54
CA ASP A 100 24.22 56.31 -1.55
C ASP A 100 24.74 56.73 -2.93
N VAL A 101 24.22 56.11 -4.00
CA VAL A 101 24.56 56.46 -5.39
C VAL A 101 24.16 57.90 -5.70
N GLU A 102 22.92 58.31 -5.39
CA GLU A 102 22.46 59.68 -5.59
C GLU A 102 23.31 60.70 -4.84
N SER A 103 23.64 60.41 -3.57
CA SER A 103 24.50 61.27 -2.73
C SER A 103 25.89 61.45 -3.32
N ARG A 104 26.52 60.37 -3.80
CA ARG A 104 27.83 60.41 -4.45
C ARG A 104 27.81 61.20 -5.75
N LEU A 105 26.77 61.03 -6.58
CA LEU A 105 26.62 61.75 -7.85
C LEU A 105 26.47 63.26 -7.64
N ARG A 106 25.68 63.67 -6.64
CA ARG A 106 25.55 65.10 -6.26
C ARG A 106 26.86 65.70 -5.77
N ARG A 107 27.78 64.89 -5.23
CA ARG A 107 29.08 65.38 -4.76
C ARG A 107 30.04 65.73 -5.91
N VAL A 108 29.87 65.10 -7.07
CA VAL A 108 30.77 65.26 -8.24
C VAL A 108 30.18 66.12 -9.35
N SER A 109 28.90 66.44 -9.30
CA SER A 109 28.20 67.23 -10.32
C SER A 109 27.09 68.07 -9.70
N SER A 110 26.93 69.31 -10.17
CA SER A 110 25.90 70.26 -9.71
C SER A 110 24.49 69.91 -10.17
N THR A 111 24.32 68.81 -10.90
CA THR A 111 23.04 68.31 -11.37
C THR A 111 22.35 67.49 -10.29
N ILE A 112 21.03 67.67 -10.13
CA ILE A 112 20.23 66.81 -9.25
C ILE A 112 19.95 65.50 -10.00
N TYR A 113 20.51 64.40 -9.49
CA TYR A 113 20.27 63.06 -9.99
C TYR A 113 19.13 62.41 -9.21
N HIS A 114 18.24 61.72 -9.92
CA HIS A 114 17.22 60.86 -9.34
C HIS A 114 17.32 59.48 -9.98
N VAL A 115 17.73 58.48 -9.20
CA VAL A 115 17.93 57.12 -9.69
C VAL A 115 16.66 56.34 -9.41
N VAL A 116 15.94 56.00 -10.48
CA VAL A 116 14.72 55.17 -10.43
C VAL A 116 15.08 53.71 -10.67
N GLU A 117 14.33 52.83 -9.98
CA GLU A 117 14.36 51.37 -10.13
C GLU A 117 13.98 50.91 -11.55
#